data_AF-A0A523DGN1-F1
#
_entry.id   AF-A0A523DGN1-F1
#
_cell.length_a   1.000
_cell.length_b   1.000
_cell.length_c   1.000
_cell.angle_alpha   90.00
_cell.angle_beta   90.00
_cell.angle_gamma   90.00
#
_symmetry.space_group_name_H-M   'P 1'
#
loop_
_entity.id
_entity.type
_entity.pdbx_description
1 polymer ?
#
loop_
_entity_poly.entity_id
_entity_poly.type
_entity_poly.pdbx_seq_one_letter_code
_entity_poly.pdbx_strand_id
1 'polypeptide(L)'
;MSIDEPPGRPLRIFLSSPGDVAEERTLAQEVLQRLQRTPLLKGKVDIDVVSWDDPDAPAPMFATLTPQEAVNRGLPKPSECDLTVVILWSRMGTPLSKP
;
A
#
# COMPACT_ATOMS: atom_id res chain seq x y z
N MET A 1 -6.43 -29.91 21.29
CA MET A 1 -5.92 -30.08 19.92
C MET A 1 -6.57 -28.98 19.10
N SER A 2 -5.96 -27.80 19.06
CA SER A 2 -6.47 -26.68 18.28
C SER A 2 -6.16 -26.96 16.82
N ILE A 3 -7.20 -27.09 16.00
CA ILE A 3 -7.06 -27.16 14.55
C ILE A 3 -6.70 -25.73 14.15
N ASP A 4 -5.45 -25.52 13.78
CA ASP A 4 -4.99 -24.26 13.18
C ASP A 4 -5.84 -24.05 11.92
N GLU A 5 -6.73 -23.06 11.92
CA GLU A 5 -7.46 -22.72 10.69
C GLU A 5 -6.41 -22.32 9.64
N PRO A 6 -6.48 -22.84 8.40
CA PRO A 6 -5.51 -22.49 7.38
C PRO A 6 -5.50 -20.96 7.22
N PRO A 7 -4.30 -20.34 7.09
CA PRO A 7 -4.21 -18.89 6.93
C PRO A 7 -5.04 -18.45 5.72
N GLY A 8 -5.71 -17.30 5.86
CA GLY A 8 -6.48 -16.72 4.79
C GLY A 8 -5.63 -16.52 3.52
N ARG A 9 -6.26 -16.52 2.35
CA ARG A 9 -5.56 -16.26 1.09
C ARG A 9 -4.90 -14.87 1.17
N PRO A 10 -3.58 -14.76 0.94
CA PRO A 10 -2.93 -13.46 0.93
C PRO A 10 -3.52 -12.60 -0.20
N LEU A 11 -3.83 -11.35 0.12
CA LEU A 11 -4.35 -10.36 -0.81
C LEU A 11 -3.48 -9.11 -0.69
N ARG A 12 -2.61 -8.89 -1.68
CA ARG A 12 -1.72 -7.72 -1.72
C ARG A 12 -2.44 -6.54 -2.33
N ILE A 13 -2.51 -5.44 -1.59
CA ILE A 13 -3.17 -4.21 -2.01
C ILE A 13 -2.12 -3.12 -2.10
N PHE A 14 -1.87 -2.64 -3.32
CA PHE A 14 -1.06 -1.46 -3.55
C PHE A 14 -1.86 -0.21 -3.21
N LEU A 15 -1.39 0.60 -2.28
CA LEU A 15 -2.00 1.88 -1.90
C LEU A 15 -1.09 3.03 -2.30
N SER A 16 -1.58 3.87 -3.21
CA SER A 16 -0.89 5.07 -3.67
C SER A 16 -1.70 6.31 -3.36
N SER A 17 -1.02 7.32 -2.81
CA SER A 17 -1.65 8.59 -2.50
C SER A 17 -0.60 9.70 -2.52
N PRO A 18 -0.85 10.86 -3.14
CA PRO A 18 0.02 12.02 -2.97
C PRO A 18 -0.06 12.57 -1.54
N GLY A 19 0.93 13.37 -1.14
CA GLY A 19 1.04 13.85 0.24
C GLY A 19 -0.07 14.81 0.70
N ASP A 20 -0.91 15.34 -0.20
CA ASP A 20 -2.07 16.19 0.13
C ASP A 20 -3.33 15.41 0.52
N VAL A 21 -3.29 14.07 0.53
CA VAL A 21 -4.40 13.19 0.95
C VAL A 21 -3.96 12.20 2.05
N ALA A 22 -3.12 12.68 2.97
CA ALA A 22 -2.58 11.84 4.04
C ALA A 22 -3.67 11.32 5.00
N GLU A 23 -4.71 12.10 5.26
CA GLU A 23 -5.83 11.70 6.13
C GLU A 23 -6.64 10.58 5.48
N GLU A 24 -6.96 10.71 4.19
CA GLU A 24 -7.67 9.69 3.42
C GLU A 24 -6.85 8.40 3.31
N ARG A 25 -5.52 8.50 3.17
CA ARG A 25 -4.63 7.32 3.21
C ARG A 25 -4.76 6.58 4.53
N THR A 26 -4.69 7.29 5.66
CA THR A 26 -4.83 6.68 7.00
C THR A 26 -6.19 6.00 7.13
N LEU A 27 -7.28 6.67 6.74
CA LEU A 27 -8.62 6.08 6.74
C LEU A 27 -8.72 4.84 5.85
N ALA A 28 -8.10 4.84 4.68
CA ALA A 28 -8.07 3.67 3.80
C ALA A 28 -7.35 2.49 4.48
N GLN A 29 -6.21 2.72 5.12
CA GLN A 29 -5.50 1.68 5.88
C GLN A 29 -6.36 1.13 7.02
N GLU A 30 -7.03 1.97 7.80
CA GLU A 30 -7.96 1.56 8.85
C GLU A 30 -9.13 0.72 8.31
N VAL A 31 -9.70 1.13 7.17
CA VAL A 31 -10.78 0.39 6.51
C VAL A 31 -10.29 -0.99 6.07
N LEU A 32 -9.10 -1.09 5.46
CA LEU A 32 -8.51 -2.36 5.06
C LEU A 32 -8.26 -3.27 6.27
N GLN A 33 -7.71 -2.72 7.36
CA GLN A 33 -7.51 -3.45 8.60
C GLN A 33 -8.81 -3.89 9.27
N ARG A 34 -9.89 -3.12 9.14
CA ARG A 34 -11.21 -3.50 9.63
C ARG A 34 -11.86 -4.56 8.75
N LEU A 35 -11.71 -4.45 7.43
CA LEU A 35 -12.28 -5.37 6.44
C LEU A 35 -11.81 -6.80 6.67
N GLN A 36 -10.51 -7.04 6.88
CA GLN A 36 -9.98 -8.37 7.20
C GLN A 36 -10.62 -9.01 8.45
N ARG A 37 -11.16 -8.21 9.38
CA ARG A 37 -11.81 -8.68 10.62
C ARG A 37 -13.32 -8.89 10.47
N THR A 38 -13.92 -8.49 9.35
CA THR A 38 -15.36 -8.63 9.13
C THR A 38 -15.74 -10.10 8.96
N PRO A 39 -16.97 -10.52 9.35
CA PRO A 39 -17.43 -11.89 9.13
C PRO A 39 -17.38 -12.36 7.67
N LEU A 40 -17.41 -11.42 6.72
CA LEU A 40 -17.31 -11.71 5.30
C LEU A 40 -15.93 -12.27 4.91
N LEU A 41 -14.86 -11.71 5.49
CA LEU A 41 -13.47 -11.87 5.07
C LEU A 41 -12.58 -12.57 6.10
N LYS A 42 -12.98 -12.59 7.38
CA LYS A 42 -12.24 -13.21 8.48
C LYS A 42 -11.93 -14.68 8.16
N GLY A 43 -10.66 -15.07 8.28
CA GLY A 43 -10.18 -16.43 8.00
C GLY A 43 -10.15 -16.80 6.52
N LYS A 44 -10.60 -15.92 5.61
CA LYS A 44 -10.61 -16.17 4.17
C LYS A 44 -9.54 -15.41 3.42
N VAL A 45 -9.24 -14.19 3.86
CA VAL A 45 -8.20 -13.35 3.29
C VAL A 45 -7.29 -12.80 4.38
N ASP A 46 -6.02 -12.65 4.03
CA ASP A 46 -5.03 -11.93 4.82
C ASP A 46 -4.57 -10.72 3.99
N ILE A 47 -4.85 -9.52 4.47
CA ILE A 47 -4.65 -8.29 3.69
C ILE A 47 -3.26 -7.73 3.99
N ASP A 48 -2.44 -7.67 2.95
CA ASP A 48 -1.09 -7.08 2.97
C ASP A 48 -1.12 -5.75 2.20
N VAL A 49 -0.95 -4.63 2.92
CA VAL A 49 -1.01 -3.29 2.32
C VAL A 49 0.40 -2.85 1.94
N VAL A 50 0.62 -2.64 0.66
CA VAL A 50 1.86 -2.16 0.08
C VAL A 50 1.75 -0.65 -0.12
N SER A 51 2.42 0.13 0.71
CA SER A 51 2.44 1.60 0.64
C SER A 51 3.87 2.12 0.62
N TRP A 52 4.20 2.99 -0.34
CA TRP A 52 5.54 3.59 -0.47
C TRP A 52 5.83 4.69 0.55
N ASP A 53 4.80 5.22 1.21
CA ASP A 53 4.89 6.33 2.17
C ASP A 53 4.65 5.87 3.62
N ASP A 54 4.86 4.60 3.91
CA ASP A 54 4.72 4.07 5.28
C ASP A 54 5.83 4.67 6.18
N PRO A 55 5.50 5.44 7.23
CA PRO A 55 6.49 5.98 8.16
C PRO A 55 7.21 4.89 8.97
N ASP A 56 6.64 3.69 9.09
CA ASP A 56 7.21 2.53 9.79
C ASP A 56 8.03 1.61 8.86
N ALA A 57 7.92 1.79 7.54
CA ALA A 57 8.73 1.10 6.53
C ALA A 57 9.18 2.07 5.42
N PRO A 58 9.97 3.11 5.75
CA PRO A 58 10.48 4.03 4.75
C PRO A 58 11.33 3.24 3.75
N ALA A 59 10.94 3.27 2.47
CA ALA A 59 11.80 2.79 1.41
C ALA A 59 13.17 3.47 1.59
N PRO A 60 14.30 2.72 1.62
CA PRO A 60 15.59 3.29 1.94
C PRO A 60 15.96 4.32 0.87
N MET A 61 15.80 5.61 1.21
CA MET A 61 16.31 6.73 0.43
C MET A 61 17.83 6.74 0.58
N PHE A 62 18.53 5.98 -0.25
CA PHE A 62 19.94 6.23 -0.47
C PHE A 62 20.05 7.54 -1.25
N ALA A 63 20.83 8.49 -0.72
CA ALA A 63 20.99 9.87 -1.18
C ALA A 63 21.49 10.06 -2.62
N THR A 64 21.56 8.99 -3.42
CA THR A 64 22.05 8.96 -4.80
C THR A 64 21.00 8.50 -5.82
N LEU A 65 19.77 8.16 -5.40
CA LEU A 65 18.72 7.67 -6.30
C LEU A 65 17.55 8.65 -6.39
N THR A 66 17.04 8.85 -7.60
CA THR A 66 15.82 9.64 -7.81
C THR A 66 14.62 8.96 -7.13
N PRO A 67 13.59 9.72 -6.71
CA PRO A 67 12.39 9.14 -6.08
C PRO A 67 11.75 7.99 -6.89
N GLN A 68 11.89 8.03 -8.21
CA GLN A 68 11.38 7.03 -9.15
C GLN A 68 12.20 5.73 -9.18
N GLU A 69 13.47 5.77 -8.77
CA GLU A 69 14.35 4.59 -8.70
C GLU A 69 14.26 3.85 -7.37
N ALA A 70 13.98 4.57 -6.26
CA ALA A 70 13.65 3.97 -4.97
C ALA A 70 12.33 3.15 -5.05
N VAL A 71 11.37 3.64 -5.83
CA VAL A 71 10.11 2.95 -6.22
C VAL A 71 10.36 1.62 -6.97
N ASN A 72 11.56 1.39 -7.52
CA ASN A 72 11.83 0.17 -8.30
C ASN A 72 12.52 -0.95 -7.50
N ARG A 73 12.94 -0.75 -6.23
CA ARG A 73 13.87 -1.67 -5.56
C ARG A 73 13.44 -2.28 -4.20
N GLY A 74 12.26 -1.98 -3.65
CA GLY A 74 11.89 -2.47 -2.31
C GLY A 74 10.52 -3.11 -2.15
N LEU A 75 9.48 -2.56 -2.77
CA LEU A 75 8.10 -3.02 -2.65
C LEU A 75 7.57 -3.57 -3.99
N PRO A 76 6.62 -4.52 -3.97
CA PRO A 76 6.00 -5.04 -5.18
C PRO A 76 5.34 -3.90 -5.96
N LYS A 77 5.50 -3.95 -7.29
CA LYS A 77 4.87 -3.03 -8.23
C LYS A 77 3.33 -3.18 -8.16
N PRO A 78 2.56 -2.17 -8.58
CA PRO A 78 1.11 -2.30 -8.70
C PRO A 78 0.67 -3.53 -9.49
N SER A 79 1.43 -3.90 -10.53
CA SER A 79 1.20 -5.08 -11.38
C SER A 79 1.49 -6.42 -10.69
N GLU A 80 2.16 -6.40 -9.55
CA GLU A 80 2.49 -7.56 -8.71
C GLU A 80 1.57 -7.69 -7.50
N CYS A 81 0.60 -6.77 -7.36
CA CYS A 81 -0.44 -6.78 -6.35
C CYS A 81 -1.77 -7.29 -6.94
N ASP A 82 -2.63 -7.84 -6.10
CA ASP A 82 -3.97 -8.31 -6.50
C ASP A 82 -4.94 -7.14 -6.73
N LEU A 83 -4.73 -6.03 -6.01
CA LEU A 83 -5.54 -4.83 -6.10
C LEU A 83 -4.66 -3.58 -6.03
N THR A 84 -5.03 -2.54 -6.79
CA THR A 84 -4.44 -1.22 -6.71
C THR A 84 -5.50 -0.19 -6.32
N VAL A 85 -5.22 0.57 -5.27
CA VAL A 85 -6.04 1.68 -4.78
C VAL A 85 -5.23 2.96 -4.91
N VAL A 86 -5.78 3.94 -5.64
CA VAL A 86 -5.16 5.25 -5.82
C VAL A 86 -6.11 6.31 -5.26
N ILE A 87 -5.63 7.07 -4.29
CA ILE A 87 -6.33 8.21 -3.70
C ILE A 87 -5.71 9.47 -4.30
N LEU A 88 -6.51 10.36 -4.86
CA LEU A 88 -6.02 11.55 -5.56
C LEU A 88 -6.82 12.78 -5.13
N TRP A 89 -6.14 13.93 -5.09
CA TRP A 89 -6.78 15.24 -5.02
C TRP A 89 -6.05 16.25 -5.91
N SER A 90 -5.44 17.28 -5.34
CA SER A 90 -4.98 18.47 -6.06
C SER A 90 -3.56 18.32 -6.59
N ARG A 91 -2.75 17.47 -5.97
CA ARG A 91 -1.41 17.11 -6.46
C ARG A 91 -1.48 15.90 -7.37
N MET A 92 -1.41 16.14 -8.67
CA MET A 92 -1.15 15.08 -9.66
C MET A 92 0.34 15.04 -9.99
N GLY A 93 1.08 14.19 -9.27
CA GLY A 93 2.49 13.92 -9.52
C GLY A 93 3.47 15.00 -9.07
N THR A 94 4.75 14.75 -9.30
CA THR A 94 5.82 15.76 -9.25
C THR A 94 5.81 16.53 -10.57
N PRO A 95 6.04 17.85 -10.56
CA PRO A 95 6.18 18.61 -11.80
C PRO A 95 7.20 17.93 -12.71
N LEU A 96 6.80 17.58 -13.93
CA LEU A 96 7.74 17.12 -14.94
C LEU A 96 8.76 18.26 -15.14
N SER A 97 10.04 17.98 -14.91
CA SER A 97 11.10 18.91 -15.27
C SER A 97 10.90 19.28 -16.74
N LYS A 98 10.84 20.59 -17.03
CA LYS A 98 10.71 21.08 -18.40
C LYS A 98 11.83 20.49 -19.29
N PRO A 99 11.56 20.26 -20.58
CA PRO A 99 12.58 19.83 -21.53
C PRO A 99 13.76 20.80 -21.60
#